data_AF-A0A8X6JPD1-F1
#
_entry.id   AF-A0A8X6JPD1-F1
#
_cell.length_a   1.000
_cell.length_b   1.000
_cell.length_c   1.000
_cell.angle_alpha   90.00
_cell.angle_beta   90.00
_cell.angle_gamma   90.00
#
_symmetry.space_group_name_H-M   'P 1'
#
loop_
_entity.id
_entity.type
_entity.pdbx_description
1 polymer ?
#
loop_
_entity_poly.entity_id
_entity_poly.type
_entity_poly.pdbx_seq_one_letter_code
_entity_poly.pdbx_strand_id
1 'polypeptide(L)'
;MKSAQVKKARSTIAYRDEIRNEEKLNDYYSQVEVGEVHFSNVKSAFAFKMKERRKGLGTIRKEAKWSNMNNVLIANAFYMPNRNTIVLPIGLLQEIFFSSGRPNYINYGSLGSILGHEFTHAFDNAGSLYDEDGNYRMWWTEQSWKSYKEKTQCFVDQYNEYYEPKVDSLLNGTITLGKILQIMEDFWQHLACF
;
A
#
# COMPACT_ATOMS: atom_id res chain seq x y z
N MET A 1 -14.27 20.62 1.14
CA MET A 1 -12.89 20.89 0.66
C MET A 1 -12.29 19.57 0.16
N LYS A 2 -11.96 19.44 -1.14
CA LYS A 2 -11.21 18.26 -1.62
C LYS A 2 -9.72 18.55 -1.44
N SER A 3 -9.04 17.82 -0.54
CA SER A 3 -7.63 18.07 -0.20
C SER A 3 -6.70 17.90 -1.41
N ALA A 4 -5.57 18.59 -1.42
CA ALA A 4 -4.56 18.46 -2.48
C ALA A 4 -4.02 17.01 -2.57
N GLN A 5 -3.89 16.34 -1.43
CA GLN A 5 -3.52 14.92 -1.31
C GLN A 5 -4.37 14.04 -2.22
N VAL A 6 -5.70 14.15 -2.10
CA VAL A 6 -6.65 13.36 -2.89
C VAL A 6 -6.56 13.68 -4.37
N LYS A 7 -6.39 14.96 -4.73
CA LYS A 7 -6.36 15.39 -6.13
C LYS A 7 -5.10 14.94 -6.88
N LYS A 8 -3.96 14.84 -6.18
CA LYS A 8 -2.68 14.39 -6.78
C LYS A 8 -2.45 12.89 -6.65
N ALA A 9 -3.34 12.16 -5.96
CA ALA A 9 -3.23 10.72 -5.81
C ALA A 9 -3.19 10.04 -7.19
N ARG A 10 -2.27 9.09 -7.34
CA ARG A 10 -2.07 8.31 -8.58
C ARG A 10 -2.51 6.87 -8.36
N SER A 11 -2.73 6.15 -9.46
CA SER A 11 -2.99 4.72 -9.41
C SER A 11 -2.10 3.96 -10.40
N THR A 12 -1.76 2.74 -10.04
CA THR A 12 -1.18 1.75 -10.95
C THR A 12 -2.03 0.50 -10.88
N ILE A 13 -2.64 0.14 -12.00
CA ILE A 13 -3.63 -0.95 -12.08
C ILE A 13 -3.05 -2.09 -12.91
N ALA A 14 -3.27 -3.32 -12.44
CA ALA A 14 -2.78 -4.58 -12.98
C ALA A 14 -1.23 -4.67 -13.06
N TYR A 15 -0.68 -4.27 -14.19
CA TYR A 15 0.74 -4.33 -14.53
C TYR A 15 1.04 -3.22 -15.55
N ARG A 16 2.33 -2.87 -15.73
CA ARG A 16 2.72 -1.97 -16.81
C ARG A 16 3.08 -2.74 -18.08
N ASP A 17 2.88 -2.11 -19.23
CA ASP A 17 3.04 -2.73 -20.55
C ASP A 17 4.44 -3.28 -20.81
N GLU A 18 5.49 -2.78 -20.15
CA GLU A 18 6.85 -3.31 -20.29
C GLU A 18 6.96 -4.78 -19.88
N ILE A 19 6.09 -5.27 -18.99
CA ILE A 19 6.04 -6.69 -18.60
C ILE A 19 5.57 -7.58 -19.77
N ARG A 20 4.91 -7.01 -20.80
CA ARG A 20 4.53 -7.74 -22.02
C ARG A 20 5.57 -7.65 -23.13
N ASN A 21 6.65 -6.90 -22.94
CA ASN A 21 7.69 -6.72 -23.94
C ASN A 21 8.87 -7.66 -23.62
N GLU A 22 9.05 -8.68 -24.45
CA GLU A 22 10.09 -9.69 -24.28
C GLU A 22 11.51 -9.11 -24.32
N GLU A 23 11.78 -8.18 -25.23
CA GLU A 23 13.09 -7.51 -25.34
C GLU A 23 13.44 -6.77 -24.04
N LYS A 24 12.49 -6.02 -23.47
CA LYS A 24 12.67 -5.30 -22.20
C LYS A 24 12.85 -6.25 -21.02
N LEU A 25 12.14 -7.38 -21.00
CA LEU A 25 12.30 -8.39 -19.97
C LEU A 25 13.68 -9.06 -20.05
N ASN A 26 14.10 -9.46 -21.25
CA ASN A 26 15.40 -10.08 -21.49
C ASN A 26 16.55 -9.12 -21.16
N ASP A 27 16.45 -7.85 -21.54
CA ASP A 27 17.43 -6.82 -21.16
C ASP A 27 17.50 -6.64 -19.64
N TYR A 28 16.35 -6.53 -18.97
CA TYR A 28 16.30 -6.35 -17.52
C TYR A 28 16.91 -7.53 -16.75
N TYR A 29 16.64 -8.76 -17.18
CA TYR A 29 17.16 -9.98 -16.53
C TYR A 29 18.46 -10.51 -17.15
N SER A 30 19.11 -9.77 -18.06
CA SER A 30 20.32 -10.17 -18.80
C SER A 30 21.51 -10.61 -17.93
N GLN A 31 21.53 -10.19 -16.67
CA GLN A 31 22.59 -10.49 -15.71
C GLN A 31 22.22 -11.58 -14.70
N VAL A 32 21.02 -12.18 -14.83
CA VAL A 32 20.57 -13.28 -13.99
C VAL A 32 20.98 -14.59 -14.64
N GLU A 33 21.79 -15.35 -13.92
CA GLU A 33 22.23 -16.68 -14.33
C GLU A 33 21.38 -17.74 -13.62
N VAL A 34 20.83 -18.67 -14.40
CA VAL A 34 20.02 -19.79 -13.90
C VAL A 34 20.58 -21.08 -14.45
N GLY A 35 21.03 -21.97 -13.56
CA GLY A 35 21.49 -23.33 -13.86
C GLY A 35 20.79 -24.37 -12.99
N GLU A 36 21.36 -25.57 -12.91
CA GLU A 36 20.73 -26.69 -12.18
C GLU A 36 20.85 -26.57 -10.65
N VAL A 37 21.90 -25.90 -10.16
CA VAL A 37 22.17 -25.79 -8.72
C VAL A 37 21.38 -24.64 -8.11
N HIS A 38 20.37 -24.99 -7.29
CA HIS A 38 19.48 -24.03 -6.64
C HIS A 38 20.22 -22.91 -5.89
N PHE A 39 21.22 -23.26 -5.08
CA PHE A 39 21.97 -22.27 -4.30
C PHE A 39 22.69 -21.23 -5.19
N SER A 40 23.21 -21.64 -6.34
CA SER A 40 23.84 -20.74 -7.30
C SER A 40 22.82 -19.78 -7.90
N ASN A 41 21.63 -20.27 -8.25
CA ASN A 41 20.53 -19.43 -8.77
C ASN A 41 20.10 -18.38 -7.73
N VAL A 42 19.98 -18.77 -6.46
CA VAL A 42 19.63 -17.85 -5.37
C VAL A 42 20.70 -16.75 -5.21
N LYS A 43 21.99 -17.12 -5.25
CA LYS A 43 23.09 -16.14 -5.21
C LYS A 43 23.03 -15.17 -6.40
N SER A 44 22.80 -15.68 -7.61
CA SER A 44 22.71 -14.86 -8.82
C SER A 44 21.54 -13.87 -8.73
N ALA A 45 20.35 -14.35 -8.36
CA ALA A 45 19.17 -13.50 -8.16
C ALA A 45 19.38 -12.45 -7.04
N PHE A 46 20.06 -12.80 -5.96
CA PHE A 46 20.38 -11.87 -4.89
C PHE A 46 21.37 -10.77 -5.34
N ALA A 47 22.43 -11.16 -6.04
CA ALA A 47 23.41 -10.23 -6.60
C ALA A 47 22.76 -9.24 -7.58
N PHE A 48 21.89 -9.74 -8.47
CA PHE A 48 21.09 -8.93 -9.37
C PHE A 48 20.22 -7.91 -8.61
N LYS A 49 19.42 -8.36 -7.63
CA LYS A 49 18.57 -7.47 -6.82
C LYS A 49 19.37 -6.40 -6.10
N MET A 50 20.55 -6.73 -5.58
CA MET A 50 21.44 -5.76 -4.94
C MET A 50 21.98 -4.73 -5.92
N LYS A 51 22.36 -5.15 -7.13
CA LYS A 51 22.81 -4.24 -8.20
C LYS A 51 21.69 -3.28 -8.62
N GLU A 52 20.47 -3.77 -8.81
CA GLU A 52 19.32 -2.94 -9.17
C GLU A 52 18.95 -1.93 -8.07
N ARG A 53 19.05 -2.33 -6.80
CA ARG A 53 18.88 -1.40 -5.66
C ARG A 53 19.95 -0.30 -5.68
N ARG A 54 21.22 -0.65 -5.94
CA ARG A 54 22.32 0.32 -6.02
C ARG A 54 22.14 1.33 -7.16
N LYS A 55 21.61 0.92 -8.31
CA LYS A 55 21.24 1.85 -9.41
C LYS A 55 20.19 2.89 -9.01
N GLY A 56 19.50 2.70 -7.89
CA GLY A 56 18.54 3.67 -7.34
C GLY A 56 19.14 4.73 -6.43
N LEU A 57 20.35 4.52 -5.91
CA LEU A 57 21.01 5.46 -5.01
C LEU A 57 21.32 6.77 -5.75
N GLY A 58 21.06 7.90 -5.10
CA GLY A 58 21.23 9.23 -5.69
C GLY A 58 20.15 9.63 -6.71
N THR A 59 19.15 8.79 -6.98
CA THR A 59 18.03 9.11 -7.88
C THR A 59 16.75 9.42 -7.11
N ILE A 60 16.13 10.58 -7.35
CA ILE A 60 14.79 10.89 -6.82
C ILE A 60 13.76 10.21 -7.73
N ARG A 61 13.11 9.15 -7.23
CA ARG A 61 12.13 8.38 -8.02
C ARG A 61 10.71 8.75 -7.63
N LYS A 62 10.14 9.74 -8.33
CA LYS A 62 8.74 10.15 -8.19
C LYS A 62 7.72 9.16 -8.78
N GLU A 63 8.17 8.20 -9.60
CA GLU A 63 7.32 7.18 -10.19
C GLU A 63 7.84 5.76 -9.95
N ALA A 64 6.90 4.82 -9.85
CA ALA A 64 7.21 3.40 -9.76
C ALA A 64 7.70 2.89 -11.12
N LYS A 65 9.01 2.59 -11.25
CA LYS A 65 9.51 1.80 -12.38
C LYS A 65 8.76 0.47 -12.45
N TRP A 66 8.45 0.02 -13.66
CA TRP A 66 7.84 -1.30 -13.91
C TRP A 66 8.64 -2.43 -13.24
N SER A 67 9.97 -2.30 -13.19
CA SER A 67 10.90 -3.24 -12.54
C SER A 67 10.86 -3.25 -11.01
N ASN A 68 10.09 -2.36 -10.38
CA ASN A 68 9.78 -2.45 -8.96
C ASN A 68 8.44 -3.16 -8.72
N MET A 69 7.66 -3.42 -9.78
CA MET A 69 6.39 -4.15 -9.72
C MET A 69 6.63 -5.66 -9.92
N ASN A 70 7.60 -6.21 -9.20
CA ASN A 70 8.05 -7.59 -9.41
C ASN A 70 7.06 -8.65 -8.95
N ASN A 71 5.91 -8.25 -8.44
CA ASN A 71 4.90 -9.16 -7.91
C ASN A 71 3.48 -8.72 -8.31
N VAL A 72 3.23 -8.61 -9.62
CA VAL A 72 1.89 -8.28 -10.15
C VAL A 72 0.87 -9.40 -9.90
N LEU A 73 1.32 -10.61 -9.61
CA LEU A 73 0.47 -11.78 -9.38
C LEU A 73 -0.03 -11.91 -7.93
N ILE A 74 0.39 -11.02 -7.03
CA ILE A 74 -0.08 -11.06 -5.64
C ILE A 74 -1.55 -10.66 -5.54
N ALA A 75 -2.32 -11.41 -4.75
CA ALA A 75 -3.69 -11.06 -4.39
C ALA A 75 -3.70 -10.09 -3.19
N ASN A 76 -3.23 -8.86 -3.42
CA ASN A 76 -3.18 -7.81 -2.40
C ASN A 76 -3.25 -6.42 -3.06
N ALA A 77 -3.44 -5.36 -2.28
CA ALA A 77 -3.32 -3.95 -2.71
C ALA A 77 -2.33 -3.20 -1.82
N PHE A 78 -1.86 -2.03 -2.29
CA PHE A 78 -0.88 -1.23 -1.56
C PHE A 78 -1.03 0.27 -1.81
N TYR A 79 -0.85 1.06 -0.76
CA TYR A 79 -0.58 2.49 -0.85
C TYR A 79 0.90 2.80 -0.62
N MET A 80 1.46 3.63 -1.50
CA MET A 80 2.84 4.12 -1.41
C MET A 80 2.84 5.60 -1.01
N PRO A 81 3.05 5.96 0.27
CA PRO A 81 2.96 7.35 0.74
C PRO A 81 4.00 8.26 0.07
N ASN A 82 5.22 7.76 -0.13
CA ASN A 82 6.31 8.49 -0.77
C ASN A 82 6.10 8.79 -2.27
N ARG A 83 5.01 8.28 -2.86
CA ARG A 83 4.61 8.54 -4.25
C ARG A 83 3.16 8.98 -4.37
N ASN A 84 2.43 9.06 -3.25
CA ASN A 84 0.99 9.27 -3.21
C ASN A 84 0.27 8.39 -4.26
N THR A 85 0.54 7.07 -4.25
CA THR A 85 0.10 6.14 -5.30
C THR A 85 -0.53 4.88 -4.72
N ILE A 86 -1.72 4.52 -5.20
CA ILE A 86 -2.36 3.21 -4.97
C ILE A 86 -1.90 2.22 -6.05
N VAL A 87 -1.57 1.00 -5.65
CA VAL A 87 -1.16 -0.09 -6.53
C VAL A 87 -2.14 -1.25 -6.39
N LEU A 88 -2.76 -1.63 -7.51
CA LEU A 88 -3.68 -2.76 -7.62
C LEU A 88 -3.10 -3.80 -8.59
N PRO A 89 -2.30 -4.75 -8.11
CA PRO A 89 -1.80 -5.89 -8.91
C PRO A 89 -2.91 -6.68 -9.61
N ILE A 90 -2.59 -7.30 -10.75
CA ILE A 90 -3.56 -8.13 -11.50
C ILE A 90 -4.03 -9.34 -10.68
N GLY A 91 -3.20 -9.85 -9.77
CA GLY A 91 -3.56 -10.96 -8.88
C GLY A 91 -4.74 -10.65 -7.96
N LEU A 92 -5.00 -9.37 -7.66
CA LEU A 92 -6.19 -8.96 -6.91
C LEU A 92 -7.45 -8.87 -7.78
N LEU A 93 -7.32 -8.60 -9.08
CA LEU A 93 -8.44 -8.34 -10.00
C LEU A 93 -9.10 -9.64 -10.52
N GLN A 94 -9.30 -10.59 -9.62
CA GLN A 94 -9.96 -11.87 -9.89
C GLN A 94 -11.44 -11.82 -9.48
N GLU A 95 -12.25 -12.78 -9.97
CA GLU A 95 -13.72 -12.77 -9.83
C GLU A 95 -14.23 -12.62 -8.38
N ILE A 96 -13.47 -13.08 -7.40
CA ILE A 96 -13.79 -12.92 -5.97
C ILE A 96 -13.88 -11.43 -5.62
N PHE A 97 -12.93 -10.62 -6.07
CA PHE A 97 -12.81 -9.21 -5.74
C PHE A 97 -13.42 -8.28 -6.80
N PHE A 98 -13.39 -8.66 -8.08
CA PHE A 98 -13.95 -7.87 -9.17
C PHE A 98 -14.41 -8.76 -10.32
N SER A 99 -15.62 -8.50 -10.82
CA SER A 99 -16.09 -9.06 -12.09
C SER A 99 -17.03 -8.05 -12.76
N SER A 100 -16.90 -7.88 -14.08
CA SER A 100 -17.79 -7.03 -14.86
C SER A 100 -19.18 -7.62 -15.04
N GLY A 101 -19.34 -8.93 -14.84
CA GLY A 101 -20.60 -9.66 -15.05
C GLY A 101 -21.53 -9.73 -13.83
N ARG A 102 -21.17 -9.13 -12.69
CA ARG A 102 -21.96 -9.20 -11.44
C ARG A 102 -22.48 -7.82 -11.02
N PRO A 103 -23.52 -7.76 -10.15
CA PRO A 103 -24.08 -6.49 -9.72
C PRO A 103 -23.04 -5.57 -9.08
N ASN A 104 -23.12 -4.28 -9.41
CA ASN A 104 -22.11 -3.29 -9.00
C ASN A 104 -21.96 -3.19 -7.48
N TYR A 105 -23.02 -3.38 -6.70
CA TYR A 105 -22.94 -3.33 -5.23
C TYR A 105 -21.97 -4.37 -4.65
N ILE A 106 -21.79 -5.53 -5.32
CA ILE A 106 -20.80 -6.53 -4.92
C ILE A 106 -19.39 -5.98 -5.18
N ASN A 107 -19.16 -5.37 -6.34
CA ASN A 107 -17.87 -4.75 -6.66
C ASN A 107 -17.54 -3.58 -5.72
N TYR A 108 -18.54 -2.78 -5.32
CA TYR A 108 -18.36 -1.73 -4.32
C TYR A 108 -18.03 -2.31 -2.94
N GLY A 109 -18.72 -3.37 -2.51
CA GLY A 109 -18.45 -4.03 -1.24
C GLY A 109 -17.08 -4.70 -1.17
N SER A 110 -16.59 -5.26 -2.28
CA SER A 110 -15.29 -5.95 -2.33
C SER A 110 -14.15 -5.02 -2.79
N LEU A 111 -14.05 -4.71 -4.08
CA LEU A 111 -12.95 -3.89 -4.60
C LEU A 111 -13.07 -2.45 -4.10
N GLY A 112 -14.28 -1.93 -3.96
CA GLY A 112 -14.52 -0.59 -3.45
C GLY A 112 -14.04 -0.41 -2.00
N SER A 113 -14.28 -1.39 -1.12
CA SER A 113 -13.76 -1.33 0.27
C SER A 113 -12.24 -1.44 0.31
N ILE A 114 -11.63 -2.30 -0.51
CA ILE A 114 -10.16 -2.39 -0.65
C ILE A 114 -9.58 -1.08 -1.18
N LEU A 115 -10.25 -0.43 -2.12
CA LEU A 115 -9.83 0.88 -2.62
C LEU A 115 -9.97 1.98 -1.56
N GLY A 116 -11.04 1.94 -0.77
CA GLY A 116 -11.18 2.74 0.44
C GLY A 116 -9.97 2.55 1.34
N HIS A 117 -9.68 1.30 1.70
CA HIS A 117 -8.56 0.91 2.57
C HIS A 117 -7.24 1.54 2.12
N GLU A 118 -6.89 1.34 0.85
CA GLU A 118 -5.64 1.88 0.32
C GLU A 118 -5.65 3.41 0.21
N PHE A 119 -6.81 4.04 0.16
CA PHE A 119 -6.91 5.49 0.17
C PHE A 119 -6.74 6.08 1.57
N THR A 120 -7.30 5.43 2.59
CA THR A 120 -7.19 5.85 4.01
C THR A 120 -5.75 5.79 4.51
N HIS A 121 -4.94 4.89 3.94
CA HIS A 121 -3.49 4.85 4.13
C HIS A 121 -2.76 6.17 3.81
N ALA A 122 -3.36 7.07 3.00
CA ALA A 122 -2.82 8.41 2.79
C ALA A 122 -2.91 9.33 4.01
N PHE A 123 -3.77 8.98 4.97
CA PHE A 123 -4.10 9.82 6.13
C PHE A 123 -3.91 9.10 7.46
N ASP A 124 -3.48 7.83 7.46
CA ASP A 124 -3.16 7.09 8.68
C ASP A 124 -1.95 7.70 9.42
N ASN A 125 -1.57 7.11 10.55
CA ASN A 125 -0.50 7.63 11.41
C ASN A 125 0.87 7.77 10.70
N ALA A 126 1.12 6.98 9.65
CA ALA A 126 2.33 7.08 8.85
C ALA A 126 2.11 7.94 7.60
N GLY A 127 1.00 7.75 6.89
CA GLY A 127 0.66 8.45 5.65
C GLY A 127 0.43 9.94 5.85
N SER A 128 -0.19 10.33 6.97
CA SER A 128 -0.44 11.74 7.33
C SER A 128 0.84 12.59 7.45
N LEU A 129 2.02 11.97 7.52
CA LEU A 129 3.31 12.66 7.57
C LEU A 129 3.89 12.96 6.17
N TYR A 130 3.21 12.54 5.11
CA TYR A 130 3.59 12.75 3.72
C TYR A 130 2.65 13.74 3.05
N ASP A 131 3.19 14.73 2.36
CA ASP A 131 2.42 15.68 1.57
C ASP A 131 1.94 15.09 0.23
N GLU A 132 1.23 15.90 -0.56
CA GLU A 132 0.58 15.43 -1.78
C GLU A 132 1.56 15.03 -2.89
N ASP A 133 2.81 15.45 -2.78
CA ASP A 133 3.91 15.11 -3.68
C ASP A 133 4.75 13.93 -3.15
N GLY A 134 4.38 13.38 -1.99
CA GLY A 134 5.03 12.24 -1.34
C GLY A 134 6.28 12.61 -0.54
N ASN A 135 6.43 13.87 -0.14
CA ASN A 135 7.55 14.27 0.71
C ASN A 135 7.19 14.14 2.19
N TYR A 136 8.12 13.63 2.99
CA TYR A 136 7.96 13.59 4.44
C TYR A 136 8.06 15.02 5.01
N ARG A 137 6.91 15.61 5.31
CA ARG A 137 6.80 17.02 5.73
C ARG A 137 5.51 17.20 6.51
N MET A 138 5.58 18.01 7.57
CA MET A 138 4.38 18.47 8.26
C MET A 138 3.62 19.48 7.40
N TRP A 139 2.47 19.07 6.88
CA TRP A 139 1.59 19.90 6.02
C TRP A 139 0.25 20.25 6.68
N TRP A 140 -0.02 19.67 7.85
CA TRP A 140 -1.20 20.00 8.66
C TRP A 140 -1.02 21.35 9.36
N THR A 141 -2.13 22.06 9.55
CA THR A 141 -2.16 23.14 10.53
C THR A 141 -2.07 22.56 11.94
N GLU A 142 -1.57 23.34 12.90
CA GLU A 142 -1.49 22.91 14.30
C GLU A 142 -2.84 22.46 14.86
N GLN A 143 -3.90 23.20 14.55
CA GLN A 143 -5.26 22.86 14.96
C GLN A 143 -5.72 21.52 14.39
N SER A 144 -5.54 21.31 13.08
CA SER A 144 -5.95 20.04 12.44
C SER A 144 -5.14 18.86 12.96
N TRP A 145 -3.85 19.05 13.22
CA TRP A 145 -2.99 18.01 13.78
C TRP A 145 -3.42 17.62 15.19
N LYS A 146 -3.74 18.60 16.04
CA LYS A 146 -4.24 18.35 17.38
C LYS A 146 -5.54 17.54 17.34
N SER A 147 -6.51 17.95 16.53
CA SER A 147 -7.77 17.21 16.38
C SER A 147 -7.58 15.81 15.80
N TYR A 148 -6.64 15.64 14.86
CA TYR A 148 -6.26 14.33 14.35
C TYR A 148 -5.72 13.44 15.49
N LYS A 149 -4.76 13.95 16.28
CA LYS A 149 -4.18 13.24 17.42
C LYS A 149 -5.25 12.83 18.44
N GLU A 150 -6.16 13.74 18.79
CA GLU A 150 -7.27 13.45 19.72
C GLU A 150 -8.17 12.31 19.20
N LYS A 151 -8.58 12.36 17.93
CA LYS A 151 -9.40 11.30 17.32
C LYS A 151 -8.66 9.97 17.24
N THR A 152 -7.38 9.97 16.85
CA THR A 152 -6.58 8.74 16.80
C THR A 152 -6.35 8.13 18.18
N GLN A 153 -6.27 8.95 19.24
CA GLN A 153 -6.09 8.45 20.60
C GLN A 153 -7.31 7.66 21.07
N CYS A 154 -8.53 8.09 20.72
CA CYS A 154 -9.75 7.33 21.02
C CYS A 154 -9.68 5.89 20.48
N PHE A 155 -9.16 5.70 19.27
CA PHE A 155 -8.95 4.37 18.70
C PHE A 155 -7.87 3.57 19.42
N VAL A 156 -6.78 4.23 19.84
CA VAL A 156 -5.74 3.56 20.64
C VAL A 156 -6.35 3.04 21.94
N ASP A 157 -7.12 3.88 22.64
CA ASP A 157 -7.72 3.54 23.92
C ASP A 157 -8.75 2.41 23.76
N GLN A 158 -9.63 2.51 22.76
CA GLN A 158 -10.61 1.47 22.43
C GLN A 158 -9.95 0.09 22.21
N TYR A 159 -8.86 0.03 21.44
CA TYR A 159 -8.23 -1.24 21.11
C TYR A 159 -7.27 -1.74 22.21
N ASN A 160 -6.80 -0.87 23.11
CA ASN A 160 -6.05 -1.30 24.29
C ASN A 160 -6.91 -2.14 25.26
N GLU A 161 -8.23 -1.98 25.21
CA GLU A 161 -9.17 -2.77 26.03
C GLU A 161 -9.53 -4.12 25.41
N TYR A 162 -9.12 -4.37 24.16
CA TYR A 162 -9.44 -5.62 23.47
C TYR A 162 -8.48 -6.74 23.87
N TYR A 163 -9.00 -7.82 24.45
CA TYR A 163 -8.25 -9.01 24.81
C TYR A 163 -8.36 -10.08 23.70
N GLU A 164 -7.23 -10.62 23.25
CA GLU A 164 -7.16 -11.73 22.29
C GLU A 164 -6.84 -13.06 23.01
N PRO A 165 -7.84 -13.94 23.18
CA PRO A 165 -7.68 -15.19 23.93
C PRO A 165 -6.64 -16.15 23.34
N LYS A 166 -6.40 -16.11 22.02
CA LYS A 166 -5.44 -17.02 21.36
C LYS A 166 -3.99 -16.74 21.72
N VAL A 167 -3.68 -15.50 22.12
CA VAL A 167 -2.33 -15.09 22.53
C VAL A 167 -2.28 -14.64 23.99
N ASP A 168 -3.39 -14.80 24.72
CA ASP A 168 -3.55 -14.43 26.13
C ASP A 168 -3.01 -13.03 26.45
N SER A 169 -3.42 -12.04 25.65
CA SER A 169 -2.88 -10.68 25.77
C SER A 169 -3.89 -9.62 25.32
N LEU A 170 -3.76 -8.43 25.91
CA LEU A 170 -4.41 -7.24 25.41
C LEU A 170 -3.72 -6.77 24.14
N LEU A 171 -4.50 -6.28 23.18
CA LEU A 171 -3.94 -5.64 22.00
C LEU A 171 -3.24 -4.34 22.39
N ASN A 172 -2.21 -4.00 21.62
CA ASN A 172 -1.57 -2.70 21.72
C ASN A 172 -2.13 -1.79 20.64
N GLY A 173 -3.10 -0.96 21.01
CA GLY A 173 -3.78 -0.01 20.13
C GLY A 173 -2.82 0.99 19.47
N THR A 174 -1.66 1.27 20.07
CA THR A 174 -0.65 2.16 19.46
C THR A 174 0.05 1.49 18.28
N ILE A 175 0.41 0.21 18.41
CA ILE A 175 1.07 -0.55 17.35
C ILE A 175 0.10 -0.85 16.21
N THR A 176 -1.17 -1.12 16.53
CA THR A 176 -2.20 -1.47 15.54
C THR A 176 -2.92 -0.27 14.94
N LEU A 177 -2.68 0.96 15.45
CA LEU A 177 -3.41 2.17 15.07
C LEU A 177 -3.54 2.37 13.55
N GLY A 178 -2.46 2.18 12.80
CA GLY A 178 -2.52 2.31 11.33
C GLY A 178 -3.57 1.38 10.73
N LYS A 179 -3.52 0.09 11.10
CA LYS A 179 -4.49 -0.90 10.64
C LYS A 179 -5.92 -0.60 11.11
N ILE A 180 -6.08 -0.08 12.33
CA ILE A 180 -7.38 0.32 12.85
C ILE A 180 -7.97 1.44 12.01
N LEU A 181 -7.21 2.52 11.76
CA LEU A 181 -7.68 3.66 10.97
C LEU A 181 -8.11 3.24 9.56
N GLN A 182 -7.41 2.26 8.97
CA GLN A 182 -7.76 1.75 7.65
C GLN A 182 -9.09 0.99 7.65
N ILE A 183 -9.28 0.06 8.58
CA ILE A 183 -10.52 -0.75 8.67
C ILE A 183 -11.73 0.12 9.02
N MET A 184 -11.51 1.12 9.88
CA MET A 184 -12.57 1.96 10.46
C MET A 184 -13.15 2.98 9.48
N GLU A 185 -12.35 3.53 8.56
CA GLU A 185 -12.85 4.42 7.52
C GLU A 185 -13.58 3.64 6.39
N ASP A 186 -13.32 2.34 6.25
CA ASP A 186 -13.96 1.46 5.25
C ASP A 186 -15.31 0.87 5.71
N PHE A 187 -15.42 0.58 7.01
CA PHE A 187 -16.63 0.01 7.60
C PHE A 187 -17.10 0.91 8.74
N TRP A 188 -18.24 1.57 8.51
CA TRP A 188 -19.01 2.43 9.43
C TRP A 188 -19.50 1.75 10.73
N GLN A 189 -18.73 0.82 11.32
CA GLN A 189 -19.18 -0.01 12.44
C GLN A 189 -18.78 0.48 13.83
N HIS A 190 -17.93 1.50 13.99
CA HIS A 190 -17.65 2.09 15.31
C HIS A 190 -17.75 3.61 15.28
N LEU A 191 -18.99 4.09 15.42
CA LEU A 191 -19.34 5.50 15.66
C LEU A 191 -18.80 6.06 17.00
N ALA A 192 -18.08 5.26 17.79
CA ALA A 192 -17.66 5.66 19.15
C ALA A 192 -16.62 6.80 19.17
N CYS A 193 -15.81 6.95 18.13
CA CYS A 193 -14.73 7.92 18.06
C CYS A 193 -14.95 9.07 17.05
N PHE A 194 -16.10 9.10 16.37
CA PHE A 194 -16.41 10.07 15.32
C PHE A 194 -17.51 11.07 15.68
#